data_AF-A0A4Q9W0E4-F1
#
_entry.id   AF-A0A4Q9W0E4-F1
#
_cell.length_a   1.000
_cell.length_b   1.000
_cell.length_c   1.000
_cell.angle_alpha   90.00
_cell.angle_beta   90.00
_cell.angle_gamma   90.00
#
_symmetry.space_group_name_H-M   'P 1'
#
loop_
_entity.id
_entity.type
_entity.pdbx_description
1 polymer ?
#
loop_
_entity_poly.entity_id
_entity_poly.type
_entity_poly.pdbx_seq_one_letter_code
_entity_poly.pdbx_strand_id
1 'polypeptide(L)'
;RVKDVIFVPLLGIMIGGILSSFTTFVALRTNALQSIGNWLTGNFAVITSGRFEVLYLTIPLLILAFVFANHFTIAGMGKDFSHNLGVSYEKIIKIALFITATLTALVVVTVGTLPFL
;
A
#
# COMPACT_ATOMS: atom_id res chain seq x y z
N ARG A 1 -25.30 12.98 -1.66
CA ARG A 1 -24.58 12.14 -0.67
C ARG A 1 -23.15 11.95 -1.20
N VAL A 2 -22.23 12.87 -0.91
CA VAL A 2 -20.81 12.84 -1.31
C VAL A 2 -19.95 12.47 -0.08
N LYS A 3 -20.51 11.66 0.83
CA LYS A 3 -19.95 11.47 2.18
C LYS A 3 -18.91 10.35 2.26
N ASP A 4 -18.86 9.44 1.28
CA ASP A 4 -18.05 8.23 1.40
C ASP A 4 -16.73 8.27 0.62
N VAL A 5 -16.67 8.98 -0.51
CA VAL A 5 -15.48 8.94 -1.41
C VAL A 5 -14.27 9.64 -0.79
N ILE A 6 -14.48 10.75 -0.07
CA ILE A 6 -13.39 11.54 0.54
C ILE A 6 -12.93 10.94 1.88
N PHE A 7 -13.79 10.16 2.53
CA PHE A 7 -13.55 9.66 3.88
C PHE A 7 -12.38 8.68 3.95
N VAL A 8 -12.24 7.80 2.95
CA VAL A 8 -11.16 6.81 2.92
C VAL A 8 -9.77 7.47 2.77
N PRO A 9 -9.53 8.38 1.81
CA PRO A 9 -8.27 9.14 1.76
C PRO A 9 -8.01 9.96 3.02
N LEU A 10 -9.04 10.62 3.58
CA LEU A 10 -8.89 11.44 4.78
C LEU A 10 -8.45 10.60 5.99
N LEU A 11 -9.10 9.44 6.20
CA LEU A 11 -8.69 8.49 7.24
C LEU A 11 -7.25 8.03 7.05
N GLY A 12 -6.84 7.75 5.81
CA GLY A 12 -5.46 7.39 5.49
C GLY A 12 -4.46 8.47 5.90
N ILE A 13 -4.75 9.74 5.58
CA ILE A 13 -3.93 10.89 5.97
C ILE A 13 -3.87 11.04 7.50
N MET A 14 -5.03 10.92 8.18
CA MET A 14 -5.10 11.04 9.64
C MET A 14 -4.29 9.95 10.35
N ILE A 15 -4.49 8.69 9.99
CA ILE A 15 -3.78 7.55 10.59
C ILE A 15 -2.29 7.62 10.23
N GLY A 16 -1.95 7.98 8.99
CA GLY A 16 -0.56 8.19 8.55
C GLY A 16 0.16 9.25 9.37
N GLY A 17 -0.50 10.36 9.70
CA GLY A 17 0.04 11.40 10.57
C GLY A 17 0.32 10.91 12.00
N ILE A 18 -0.57 10.10 12.56
CA ILE A 18 -0.39 9.49 13.89
C ILE A 18 0.81 8.55 13.90
N LEU A 19 0.90 7.64 12.92
CA LEU A 19 2.00 6.69 12.79
C LEU A 19 3.35 7.39 12.54
N SER A 20 3.36 8.45 11.73
CA SER A 20 4.56 9.25 11.46
C SER A 20 5.06 9.96 12.73
N SER A 21 4.14 10.54 13.51
CA SER A 21 4.49 11.20 14.77
C SER A 21 5.05 10.22 15.80
N PHE A 22 4.44 9.03 15.90
CA PHE A 22 4.93 7.96 16.77
C PHE A 22 6.32 7.46 16.34
N THR A 23 6.51 7.24 15.03
CA THR A 23 7.80 6.82 14.45
C THR A 23 8.89 7.86 14.75
N THR A 24 8.57 9.15 14.58
CA THR A 24 9.49 10.26 14.87
C THR A 24 9.87 10.31 16.36
N PHE A 25 8.91 10.10 17.25
CA PHE A 25 9.16 10.02 18.70
C PHE A 25 10.12 8.88 19.06
N VAL A 26 9.92 7.68 18.49
CA VAL A 26 10.83 6.54 18.70
C VAL A 26 12.22 6.84 18.13
N ALA A 27 12.30 7.47 16.97
CA ALA A 27 13.56 7.86 16.32
C ALA A 27 14.36 8.85 17.16
N LEU A 28 13.69 9.82 17.78
CA LEU A 28 14.29 10.77 18.72
C LEU A 28 14.90 10.05 19.91
N ARG A 29 14.16 9.10 20.52
CA ARG A 29 14.65 8.34 21.68
C ARG A 29 15.83 7.42 21.37
N THR A 30 15.91 6.93 20.15
CA THR A 30 16.93 5.97 19.70
C THR A 30 18.10 6.62 18.96
N ASN A 31 18.13 7.96 18.84
CA ASN A 31 19.08 8.69 17.99
C ASN A 31 19.07 8.22 16.51
N ALA A 32 17.94 7.68 16.04
CA ALA A 32 17.77 7.11 14.71
C ALA A 32 17.12 8.07 13.71
N LEU A 33 16.99 9.36 14.04
CA LEU A 33 16.35 10.35 13.15
C LEU A 33 17.00 10.41 11.76
N GLN A 34 18.33 10.45 11.70
CA GLN A 34 19.06 10.47 10.44
C GLN A 34 18.85 9.15 9.65
N SER A 35 18.87 8.02 10.35
CA SER A 35 18.65 6.70 9.74
C SER A 35 17.25 6.59 9.13
N ILE A 36 16.21 7.07 9.82
CA ILE A 36 14.83 7.07 9.29
C ILE A 36 14.70 8.04 8.11
N GLY A 37 15.31 9.23 8.17
CA GLY A 37 15.33 10.17 7.05
C GLY A 37 15.93 9.54 5.80
N ASN A 38 17.11 8.93 5.94
CA ASN A 38 17.79 8.24 4.84
C ASN A 38 17.00 7.04 4.29
N TRP A 39 16.27 6.31 5.14
CA TRP A 39 15.44 5.18 4.71
C TRP A 39 14.20 5.63 3.94
N LEU A 40 13.57 6.73 4.36
CA LEU A 40 12.40 7.28 3.66
C LEU A 40 12.77 7.87 2.29
N THR A 41 13.96 8.46 2.14
CA THR A 41 14.49 8.99 0.87
C THR A 41 14.99 7.87 -0.05
N GLY A 42 14.09 6.98 -0.48
CA GLY A 42 14.42 5.67 -1.04
C GLY A 42 15.64 5.60 -1.96
N ASN A 43 16.49 4.59 -1.75
CA ASN A 43 17.69 4.36 -2.55
C ASN A 43 17.92 2.87 -2.82
N PHE A 44 18.45 2.57 -4.01
CA PHE A 44 18.78 1.20 -4.41
C PHE A 44 20.18 0.75 -3.96
N ALA A 45 21.00 1.67 -3.43
CA ALA A 45 22.37 1.39 -3.00
C ALA A 45 22.42 0.39 -1.82
N VAL A 46 21.33 0.32 -1.06
CA VAL A 46 21.16 -0.60 0.07
C VAL A 46 20.73 -2.01 -0.37
N ILE A 47 20.41 -2.21 -1.65
CA ILE A 47 20.04 -3.51 -2.23
C ILE A 47 21.30 -4.28 -2.66
N THR A 48 22.29 -4.32 -1.78
CA THR A 48 23.42 -5.25 -1.92
C THR A 48 22.99 -6.56 -1.26
N SER A 49 23.14 -7.66 -2.00
CA SER A 49 22.79 -9.07 -1.69
C SER A 49 22.23 -9.37 -0.28
N GLY A 50 20.97 -9.82 -0.20
CA GLY A 50 20.32 -10.31 1.03
C GLY A 50 19.07 -9.54 1.47
N ARG A 51 18.90 -8.28 1.07
CA ARG A 51 17.72 -7.45 1.44
C ARG A 51 16.57 -7.49 0.44
N PHE A 52 16.81 -7.93 -0.80
CA PHE A 52 15.77 -8.03 -1.83
C PHE A 52 14.84 -9.22 -1.63
N GLU A 53 15.18 -10.18 -0.76
CA GLU A 53 14.41 -11.41 -0.60
C GLU A 53 12.97 -11.15 -0.13
N VAL A 54 12.77 -10.07 0.63
CA VAL A 54 11.44 -9.61 1.06
C VAL A 54 10.56 -9.23 -0.14
N LEU A 55 11.16 -8.76 -1.25
CA LEU A 55 10.41 -8.47 -2.47
C LEU A 55 9.88 -9.73 -3.14
N TYR A 56 10.40 -10.93 -2.85
CA TYR A 56 9.82 -12.16 -3.39
C TYR A 56 8.38 -12.39 -2.92
N LEU A 57 7.98 -11.82 -1.78
CA LEU A 57 6.59 -11.83 -1.33
C LEU A 57 5.66 -11.07 -2.28
N THR A 58 6.18 -10.17 -3.13
CA THR A 58 5.38 -9.48 -4.15
C THR A 58 4.93 -10.44 -5.27
N ILE A 59 5.69 -11.50 -5.57
CA ILE A 59 5.36 -12.46 -6.63
C ILE A 59 4.00 -13.13 -6.40
N PRO A 60 3.73 -13.79 -5.25
CA PRO A 60 2.42 -14.39 -5.01
C PRO A 60 1.30 -13.34 -4.94
N LEU A 61 1.57 -12.13 -4.45
CA LEU A 61 0.60 -11.03 -4.45
C LEU A 61 0.23 -10.58 -5.87
N LEU A 62 1.20 -10.53 -6.79
CA LEU A 62 0.97 -10.21 -8.20
C LEU A 62 0.18 -11.33 -8.90
N ILE A 63 0.47 -12.59 -8.59
CA ILE A 63 -0.32 -13.73 -9.09
C ILE A 63 -1.76 -13.61 -8.62
N LEU A 64 -1.99 -13.33 -7.33
CA LEU A 64 -3.33 -13.09 -6.79
C LEU A 64 -4.02 -11.91 -7.50
N ALA A 65 -3.31 -10.80 -7.68
CA ALA A 65 -3.85 -9.65 -8.41
C ALA A 65 -4.26 -10.01 -9.84
N PHE A 66 -3.45 -10.82 -10.53
CA PHE A 66 -3.73 -11.29 -11.88
C PHE A 66 -4.98 -12.19 -11.95
N VAL A 67 -5.12 -13.12 -10.99
CA VAL A 67 -6.32 -13.98 -10.88
C VAL A 67 -7.59 -13.14 -10.68
N PHE A 68 -7.51 -12.05 -9.91
CA PHE A 68 -8.64 -11.14 -9.67
C PHE A 68 -8.78 -10.03 -10.72
N ALA A 69 -7.93 -9.97 -11.75
CA ALA A 69 -7.89 -8.85 -12.71
C ALA A 69 -9.26 -8.56 -13.36
N ASN A 70 -9.96 -9.60 -13.84
CA ASN A 70 -11.29 -9.44 -14.44
C ASN A 70 -12.31 -8.85 -13.44
N HIS A 71 -12.24 -9.26 -12.18
CA HIS A 71 -13.12 -8.74 -11.13
C HIS A 71 -12.81 -7.28 -10.82
N PHE A 72 -11.54 -6.88 -10.85
CA PHE A 72 -11.15 -5.47 -10.70
C PHE A 72 -11.66 -4.62 -11.87
N THR A 73 -11.62 -5.12 -13.10
CA THR A 73 -12.20 -4.43 -14.26
C THR A 73 -13.71 -4.22 -14.09
N ILE A 74 -14.44 -5.26 -13.66
CA ILE A 74 -15.89 -5.17 -13.41
C ILE A 74 -16.18 -4.17 -12.28
N ALA A 75 -15.42 -4.23 -11.18
CA ALA A 75 -15.54 -3.27 -10.08
C ALA A 75 -15.25 -1.83 -10.53
N GLY A 76 -14.29 -1.63 -11.43
CA GLY A 76 -13.96 -0.32 -12.01
C GLY A 76 -15.10 0.30 -12.83
N MET A 77 -16.02 -0.51 -13.36
CA MET A 77 -17.22 -0.02 -14.06
C MET A 77 -18.30 0.51 -13.11
N GLY A 78 -18.14 0.31 -11.80
CA GLY A 78 -19.02 0.84 -10.76
C GLY A 78 -19.81 -0.22 -10.01
N LYS A 79 -20.39 0.22 -8.89
CA LYS A 79 -21.08 -0.65 -7.93
C LYS A 79 -22.31 -1.33 -8.52
N ASP A 80 -23.13 -0.56 -9.25
CA ASP A 80 -24.38 -1.05 -9.82
C ASP A 80 -24.12 -2.07 -10.94
N PHE A 81 -23.11 -1.80 -11.78
CA PHE A 81 -22.68 -2.71 -12.84
C PHE A 81 -22.12 -4.03 -12.28
N SER A 82 -21.32 -3.95 -11.21
CA SER A 82 -20.78 -5.14 -10.54
C SER A 82 -21.87 -6.04 -9.96
N HIS A 83 -22.88 -5.45 -9.31
CA HIS A 83 -24.01 -6.20 -8.74
C HIS A 83 -24.84 -6.90 -9.83
N ASN A 84 -25.06 -6.25 -10.97
CA ASN A 84 -25.80 -6.84 -12.10
C ASN A 84 -25.11 -8.09 -12.68
N LEU A 85 -23.79 -8.19 -12.58
CA LEU A 85 -22.99 -9.34 -13.01
C LEU A 85 -22.79 -10.40 -11.91
N GLY A 86 -23.41 -10.23 -10.74
CA GLY A 86 -23.28 -11.14 -9.60
C GLY A 86 -21.96 -11.00 -8.83
N VAL A 87 -21.18 -9.95 -9.10
CA VAL A 87 -19.91 -9.68 -8.42
C VAL A 87 -20.13 -8.73 -7.24
N SER A 88 -19.70 -9.15 -6.05
CA SER A 88 -19.79 -8.30 -4.85
C SER A 88 -18.75 -7.19 -4.88
N TYR A 89 -19.19 -5.97 -5.23
CA TYR A 89 -18.35 -4.77 -5.28
C TYR A 89 -17.56 -4.55 -3.98
N GLU A 90 -18.21 -4.65 -2.81
CA GLU A 90 -17.54 -4.40 -1.52
C GLU A 90 -16.42 -5.39 -1.24
N LYS A 91 -16.58 -6.68 -1.60
CA LYS A 91 -15.55 -7.70 -1.39
C LYS A 91 -14.36 -7.46 -2.29
N ILE A 92 -14.60 -7.18 -3.58
CA ILE A 92 -13.54 -6.97 -4.55
C ILE A 92 -12.72 -5.72 -4.22
N ILE A 93 -13.36 -4.61 -3.84
CA ILE A 93 -12.64 -3.40 -3.43
C ILE A 93 -11.79 -3.62 -2.17
N LYS A 94 -12.27 -4.40 -1.19
CA LYS A 94 -11.47 -4.76 0.00
C LYS A 94 -10.25 -5.61 -0.34
N ILE A 95 -10.40 -6.58 -1.23
CA ILE A 95 -9.29 -7.43 -1.70
C ILE A 95 -8.27 -6.58 -2.46
N ALA A 96 -8.74 -5.73 -3.37
CA ALA A 96 -7.88 -4.81 -4.12
C ALA A 96 -7.07 -3.92 -3.17
N LEU A 97 -7.74 -3.30 -2.19
CA LEU A 97 -7.11 -2.44 -1.18
C LEU A 97 -6.08 -3.20 -0.35
N PHE A 98 -6.36 -4.44 0.04
CA PHE A 98 -5.45 -5.27 0.80
C PHE A 98 -4.17 -5.62 0.02
N ILE A 99 -4.33 -6.03 -1.24
CA ILE A 99 -3.22 -6.37 -2.13
C ILE A 99 -2.36 -5.14 -2.38
N THR A 100 -2.97 -4.00 -2.74
CA THR A 100 -2.22 -2.76 -3.02
C THR A 100 -1.52 -2.23 -1.78
N ALA A 101 -2.18 -2.21 -0.61
CA ALA A 101 -1.56 -1.79 0.64
C ALA A 101 -0.35 -2.65 1.01
N THR A 102 -0.45 -3.97 0.82
CA THR A 102 0.62 -4.91 1.14
C THR A 102 1.79 -4.79 0.16
N LEU A 103 1.51 -4.67 -1.14
CA LEU A 103 2.54 -4.43 -2.17
C LEU A 103 3.30 -3.13 -1.89
N THR A 104 2.59 -2.04 -1.63
CA THR A 104 3.21 -0.75 -1.30
C THR A 104 4.07 -0.86 -0.04
N ALA A 105 3.59 -1.54 1.00
CA ALA A 105 4.35 -1.74 2.22
C ALA A 105 5.65 -2.54 1.99
N LEU A 106 5.60 -3.62 1.21
CA LEU A 106 6.79 -4.44 0.88
C LEU A 106 7.84 -3.63 0.12
N VAL A 107 7.40 -2.83 -0.85
CA VAL A 107 8.29 -1.96 -1.64
C VAL A 107 8.92 -0.90 -0.74
N VAL A 108 8.11 -0.18 0.04
CA VAL A 108 8.58 0.89 0.93
C VAL A 108 9.53 0.36 2.00
N VAL A 109 9.25 -0.82 2.57
CA VAL A 109 10.14 -1.44 3.56
C VAL A 109 11.51 -1.77 2.97
N THR A 110 11.52 -2.23 1.71
CA THR A 110 12.76 -2.71 1.08
C THR A 110 13.61 -1.56 0.54
N VAL A 111 13.00 -0.64 -0.21
CA VAL A 111 13.72 0.37 -1.01
C VAL A 111 13.49 1.80 -0.51
N GLY A 112 12.52 2.02 0.39
CA GLY A 112 12.10 3.35 0.82
C GLY A 112 10.99 3.93 -0.07
N THR A 113 10.68 5.22 0.10
CA THR A 113 9.58 5.84 -0.67
C THR A 113 10.02 6.20 -2.08
N LEU A 114 9.29 5.72 -3.08
CA LEU A 114 9.49 6.00 -4.50
C LEU A 114 8.21 6.65 -5.05
N PRO A 115 8.11 7.99 -5.06
CA PRO A 115 6.91 8.62 -5.58
C PRO A 115 6.83 8.46 -7.11
N PHE A 116 5.60 8.44 -7.65
CA PHE A 116 5.29 8.43 -9.10
C PHE A 116 5.53 7.11 -9.87
N LEU A 117 5.77 6.00 -9.17
CA LEU A 117 5.82 4.64 -9.71
C LEU A 117 4.64 3.81 -9.17
#